data_AF-E1ZCU7-F1
#
_entry.id   AF-E1ZCU7-F1
#
_cell.length_a   1.000
_cell.length_b   1.000
_cell.length_c   1.000
_cell.angle_alpha   90.00
_cell.angle_beta   90.00
_cell.angle_gamma   90.00
#
_symmetry.space_group_name_H-M   'P 1'
#
loop_
_entity.id
_entity.type
_entity.pdbx_description
1 polymer ?
#
loop_
_entity_poly.entity_id
_entity_poly.type
_entity_poly.pdbx_seq_one_letter_code
_entity_poly.pdbx_strand_id
1 'polypeptide(L)'
;MHLQWSQSLLWTVAAALLLALSSLVSPAQWSPRCVRQRQGVLARARVPQYQMSHGKQAAPPIGINGNLTSNCPVLPAVPEGCLELQHVCFDQAAVVLHGKDLQPSEAGAPRSRLPSWIPQVHANFPYPSTSNPDYMQVPDLHLPQPLLFRPVSQYEPSQELADPQWSCHVPMLLQTVWPFNYGHTLVNTAGWLYEQLVATQTGQQLAERAVVAMHMPWGLALPSWSRLLLQPMARHPITTLADLSSREGTHSRCFASALLCDIPDIWGGVLSAWQAAQHSVDHYRPQWQQAQLSLSWAQPSPHIVSNASSSGSGDKAMPMAPPAAPAPCPDILQAAEPVGVPAPQQHVEQQRRVWQVLFQTRGANAGVRELLNLEQLLDSCANWKYRDEASGTLHTAKCGRWDLMGLPDAMAAAQLADVMVGVHGSNIANLFFMRPCSSVVEVMHPEFQGSNLHHAWLQYSHAPINWFGLAIIDSHLTQPGIHEQRQRAAGQEPYHGSVPAMMRDRNVELPWGVLRGVLEQIARVNGSSQEYQELAARGANLVNVSSLEQGSGHQRSVRRRMQII
;
A
#
# COMPACT_ATOMS: atom_id res chain seq x y z
N MET A 1 -3.43 -20.99 61.68
CA MET A 1 -4.88 -20.67 61.71
C MET A 1 -5.20 -19.24 62.18
N HIS A 2 -4.31 -18.24 62.00
CA HIS A 2 -4.57 -16.84 62.39
C HIS A 2 -4.37 -15.79 61.27
N LEU A 3 -4.27 -16.21 60.00
CA LEU A 3 -4.00 -15.29 58.87
C LEU A 3 -5.12 -15.22 57.80
N GLN A 4 -6.26 -15.89 58.00
CA GLN A 4 -7.38 -15.87 57.05
C GLN A 4 -8.49 -14.85 57.38
N TRP A 5 -8.46 -14.22 58.57
CA TRP A 5 -9.52 -13.29 58.99
C TRP A 5 -9.29 -11.83 58.56
N SER A 6 -8.09 -11.46 58.10
CA SER A 6 -7.78 -10.06 57.73
C SER A 6 -8.25 -9.69 56.32
N GLN A 7 -8.37 -10.65 55.40
CA GLN A 7 -8.78 -10.34 54.01
C GLN A 7 -10.28 -10.07 53.88
N SER A 8 -11.14 -10.77 54.61
CA SER A 8 -12.59 -10.54 54.56
C SER A 8 -13.00 -9.18 55.12
N LEU A 9 -12.27 -8.67 56.12
CA LEU A 9 -12.52 -7.35 56.70
C LEU A 9 -12.16 -6.22 55.72
N LEU A 10 -11.05 -6.36 54.99
CA LEU A 10 -10.60 -5.39 53.98
C LEU A 10 -11.58 -5.29 52.80
N TRP A 11 -12.12 -6.42 52.33
CA TRP A 11 -13.12 -6.41 51.26
C TRP A 11 -14.45 -5.78 51.68
N THR A 12 -14.87 -6.00 52.93
CA THR A 12 -16.12 -5.45 53.45
C THR A 12 -16.03 -3.92 53.61
N VAL A 13 -14.88 -3.41 54.08
CA VAL A 13 -14.64 -1.97 54.21
C VAL A 13 -14.53 -1.29 52.84
N ALA A 14 -13.87 -1.92 51.86
CA ALA A 14 -13.78 -1.39 50.50
C ALA A 14 -15.15 -1.31 49.80
N ALA A 15 -15.99 -2.33 49.97
CA ALA A 15 -17.36 -2.35 49.42
C ALA A 15 -18.26 -1.29 50.07
N ALA A 16 -18.13 -1.07 51.39
CA ALA A 16 -18.87 -0.03 52.09
C ALA A 16 -18.45 1.39 51.66
N LEU A 17 -17.16 1.61 51.40
CA LEU A 17 -16.63 2.88 50.88
C LEU A 17 -17.10 3.18 49.45
N LEU A 18 -17.17 2.17 48.58
CA LEU A 18 -17.69 2.32 47.22
C LEU A 18 -19.20 2.62 47.20
N LEU A 19 -19.96 1.98 48.08
CA LEU A 19 -21.40 2.27 48.23
C LEU A 19 -21.64 3.67 48.82
N ALA A 20 -20.84 4.10 49.79
CA ALA A 20 -20.93 5.46 50.34
C ALA A 20 -20.58 6.53 49.29
N LEU A 21 -19.57 6.30 48.46
CA LEU A 21 -19.19 7.23 47.38
C LEU A 21 -20.23 7.32 46.26
N SER A 22 -20.96 6.23 45.98
CA SER A 22 -22.04 6.23 44.97
C SER A 22 -23.25 7.07 45.38
N SER A 23 -23.45 7.31 46.68
CA SER A 23 -24.56 8.13 47.21
C SER A 23 -24.31 9.64 47.22
N LEU A 24 -23.08 10.07 46.94
CA LEU A 24 -22.69 11.49 46.92
C LEU A 24 -22.85 12.16 45.54
N VAL A 25 -23.28 11.42 44.51
CA VAL A 25 -23.53 11.97 43.17
C VAL A 25 -25.03 11.94 42.89
N SER A 26 -25.71 13.03 43.24
CA SER A 26 -27.12 13.22 42.92
C SER A 26 -27.29 13.70 41.48
N PRO A 27 -28.09 13.05 40.62
CA PRO A 27 -28.26 13.42 39.22
C PRO A 27 -29.37 14.47 39.09
N ALA A 28 -29.11 15.69 39.56
CA ALA A 28 -30.05 16.78 39.39
C ALA A 28 -29.30 18.12 39.33
N GLN A 29 -28.85 18.48 38.11
CA GLN A 29 -28.66 19.83 37.58
C GLN A 29 -27.57 19.84 36.50
N TRP A 30 -27.94 19.49 35.27
CA TRP A 30 -27.16 19.88 34.09
C TRP A 30 -28.06 20.75 33.21
N SER A 31 -27.72 22.04 33.11
CA SER A 31 -28.46 23.03 32.33
C SER A 31 -28.10 22.95 30.84
N PRO A 32 -28.95 23.45 29.92
CA PRO A 32 -28.83 23.21 28.47
C PRO A 32 -27.71 23.99 27.75
N ARG A 33 -26.76 24.63 28.47
CA ARG A 33 -25.78 25.53 27.84
C ARG A 33 -24.46 24.87 27.39
N CYS A 34 -24.26 23.58 27.60
CA CYS A 34 -23.01 22.88 27.23
C CYS A 34 -23.05 22.06 25.92
N VAL A 35 -24.05 22.25 25.05
CA VAL A 35 -24.14 21.49 23.78
C VAL A 35 -23.47 22.20 22.58
N ARG A 36 -23.11 23.50 22.68
CA ARG A 36 -22.48 24.22 21.56
C ARG A 36 -20.96 24.18 21.49
N GLN A 37 -20.26 23.60 22.46
CA GLN A 37 -18.78 23.66 22.51
C GLN A 37 -18.07 22.36 22.09
N ARG A 38 -18.80 21.32 21.67
CA ARG A 38 -18.21 20.03 21.22
C ARG A 38 -18.12 19.83 19.71
N GLN A 39 -18.60 20.77 18.89
CA GLN A 39 -18.47 20.69 17.42
C GLN A 39 -17.25 21.43 16.85
N GLY A 40 -16.39 22.01 17.71
CA GLY A 40 -15.19 22.76 17.31
C GLY A 40 -13.85 22.04 17.46
N VAL A 41 -13.83 20.75 17.84
CA VAL A 41 -12.59 19.99 18.14
C VAL A 41 -12.36 18.85 17.13
N LEU A 42 -12.60 19.14 15.85
CA LEU A 42 -12.01 18.39 14.73
C LEU A 42 -10.91 19.21 14.02
N ALA A 43 -10.37 20.22 14.72
CA ALA A 43 -9.21 20.97 14.25
C ALA A 43 -7.93 20.19 14.55
N ARG A 44 -7.34 19.63 13.49
CA ARG A 44 -5.92 19.21 13.39
C ARG A 44 -5.43 18.38 14.59
N ALA A 45 -5.80 17.11 14.63
CA ALA A 45 -4.89 16.13 15.21
C ALA A 45 -3.58 16.23 14.42
N ARG A 46 -2.57 16.91 14.96
CA ARG A 46 -1.19 16.74 14.50
C ARG A 46 -0.91 15.26 14.73
N VAL A 47 -0.88 14.49 13.65
CA VAL A 47 -0.22 13.19 13.67
C VAL A 47 1.14 13.48 14.34
N PRO A 48 1.49 12.83 15.46
CA PRO A 48 2.81 13.01 16.02
C PRO A 48 3.78 12.65 14.90
N GLN A 49 4.47 13.65 14.36
CA GLN A 49 5.65 13.40 13.56
C GLN A 49 6.55 12.61 14.48
N TYR A 50 6.61 11.29 14.26
CA TYR A 50 7.75 10.52 14.72
C TYR A 50 8.95 11.21 14.09
N GLN A 51 9.60 12.08 14.86
CA GLN A 51 10.98 12.45 14.58
C GLN A 51 11.75 11.14 14.75
N MET A 52 11.81 10.35 13.68
CA MET A 52 12.88 9.41 13.49
C MET A 52 14.13 10.24 13.66
N SER A 53 14.91 9.93 14.70
CA SER A 53 16.20 10.54 14.91
C SER A 53 17.09 10.12 13.73
N HIS A 54 16.99 10.84 12.61
CA HIS A 54 17.95 10.85 11.52
C HIS A 54 19.30 11.46 11.98
N GLY A 55 19.61 11.42 13.28
CA GLY A 55 20.89 11.76 13.87
C GLY A 55 21.99 10.74 13.56
N LYS A 56 21.86 9.96 12.49
CA LYS A 56 23.03 9.37 11.84
C LYS A 56 23.55 10.43 10.89
N GLN A 57 24.46 11.28 11.38
CA GLN A 57 25.45 11.87 10.48
C GLN A 57 25.97 10.71 9.63
N ALA A 58 25.89 10.82 8.30
CA ALA A 58 26.49 9.85 7.41
C ALA A 58 27.91 9.62 7.92
N ALA A 59 28.19 8.44 8.47
CA ALA A 59 29.55 8.11 8.85
C ALA A 59 30.37 8.34 7.57
N PRO A 60 31.50 9.07 7.63
CA PRO A 60 32.32 9.26 6.45
C PRO A 60 32.54 7.88 5.81
N PRO A 61 32.52 7.77 4.47
CA PRO A 61 32.73 6.50 3.80
C PRO A 61 33.92 5.83 4.46
N ILE A 62 33.74 4.59 4.92
CA ILE A 62 34.81 3.84 5.56
C ILE A 62 35.76 3.49 4.42
N GLY A 63 36.64 4.45 4.10
CA GLY A 63 37.66 4.34 3.10
C GLY A 63 38.69 3.35 3.62
N ILE A 64 38.52 2.10 3.22
CA ILE A 64 39.50 1.05 3.41
C ILE A 64 40.69 1.43 2.51
N ASN A 65 41.62 2.22 3.05
CA ASN A 65 42.82 2.69 2.35
C ASN A 65 43.81 1.53 2.15
N GLY A 66 43.50 0.64 1.22
CA GLY A 66 44.42 -0.39 0.73
C GLY A 66 44.50 -0.30 -0.79
N ASN A 67 45.71 -0.21 -1.34
CA ASN A 67 46.02 -0.28 -2.78
C ASN A 67 45.67 -1.66 -3.39
N LEU A 68 44.43 -2.11 -3.27
CA LEU A 68 43.89 -3.20 -4.07
C LEU A 68 43.35 -2.55 -5.35
N THR A 69 44.16 -2.53 -6.40
CA THR A 69 43.76 -1.99 -7.69
C THR A 69 42.84 -2.98 -8.38
N SER A 70 41.54 -2.91 -8.08
CA SER A 70 40.55 -3.49 -8.99
C SER A 70 40.47 -2.61 -10.24
N ASN A 71 40.37 -3.22 -11.43
CA ASN A 71 40.14 -2.49 -12.69
C ASN A 71 38.66 -2.07 -12.85
N CYS A 72 37.89 -2.08 -11.77
CA CYS A 72 36.47 -1.76 -11.82
C CYS A 72 36.28 -0.25 -11.82
N PRO A 73 35.38 0.30 -12.67
CA PRO A 73 35.09 1.73 -12.65
C PRO A 73 34.56 2.16 -11.28
N VAL A 74 34.95 3.35 -10.85
CA VAL A 74 34.42 3.99 -9.63
C VAL A 74 32.90 4.12 -9.77
N LEU A 75 32.18 3.96 -8.66
CA LEU A 75 30.74 4.19 -8.64
C LEU A 75 30.44 5.65 -9.02
N PRO A 76 29.46 5.90 -9.91
CA PRO A 76 29.15 7.26 -10.34
C PRO A 76 28.56 8.10 -9.18
N ALA A 77 27.83 7.46 -8.27
CA ALA A 77 27.40 8.01 -6.99
C ALA A 77 26.98 6.88 -6.03
N VAL A 78 27.03 7.16 -4.72
CA VAL A 78 26.42 6.32 -3.68
C VAL A 78 25.01 6.85 -3.42
N PRO A 79 23.95 6.04 -3.59
CA PRO A 79 22.58 6.45 -3.31
C PRO A 79 22.39 6.95 -1.87
N GLU A 80 21.45 7.86 -1.66
CA GLU A 80 21.10 8.33 -0.33
C GLU A 80 20.57 7.17 0.54
N GLY A 81 21.02 7.11 1.80
CA GLY A 81 20.67 6.02 2.72
C GLY A 81 21.46 4.73 2.51
N CYS A 82 22.44 4.71 1.60
CA CYS A 82 23.34 3.57 1.40
C CYS A 82 24.74 3.81 1.98
N LEU A 83 25.34 2.71 2.45
CA LEU A 83 26.75 2.61 2.81
C LEU A 83 27.49 1.84 1.70
N GLU A 84 28.53 2.45 1.12
CA GLU A 84 29.46 1.73 0.24
C GLU A 84 30.47 0.94 1.06
N LEU A 85 30.64 -0.33 0.68
CA LEU A 85 31.71 -1.22 1.12
C LEU A 85 32.62 -1.51 -0.05
N GLN A 86 33.93 -1.59 0.21
CA GLN A 86 34.93 -1.94 -0.80
C GLN A 86 35.54 -3.31 -0.50
N HIS A 87 35.87 -4.07 -1.54
CA HIS A 87 36.51 -5.38 -1.46
C HIS A 87 35.80 -6.32 -0.47
N VAL A 88 34.59 -6.71 -0.84
CA VAL A 88 33.64 -7.40 0.01
C VAL A 88 33.21 -8.71 -0.61
N CYS A 89 33.07 -9.74 0.21
CA CYS A 89 32.44 -10.98 -0.18
C CYS A 89 31.18 -11.26 0.63
N PHE A 90 30.22 -11.97 0.05
CA PHE A 90 29.02 -12.44 0.73
C PHE A 90 29.08 -13.97 0.88
N ASP A 91 29.08 -14.48 2.12
CA ASP A 91 29.17 -15.92 2.40
C ASP A 91 28.18 -16.30 3.50
N GLN A 92 27.23 -17.18 3.19
CA GLN A 92 26.26 -17.71 4.17
C GLN A 92 25.55 -16.61 4.97
N ALA A 93 24.99 -15.62 4.27
CA ALA A 93 24.33 -14.42 4.80
C ALA A 93 25.22 -13.48 5.65
N ALA A 94 26.55 -13.67 5.63
CA ALA A 94 27.51 -12.75 6.25
C ALA A 94 28.23 -11.89 5.21
N VAL A 95 28.62 -10.69 5.63
CA VAL A 95 29.48 -9.76 4.90
C VAL A 95 30.93 -9.96 5.36
N VAL A 96 31.78 -10.40 4.45
CA VAL A 96 33.21 -10.64 4.67
C VAL A 96 34.01 -9.48 4.11
N LEU A 97 34.74 -8.77 4.97
CA LEU A 97 35.48 -7.55 4.61
C LEU A 97 36.98 -7.86 4.45
N HIS A 98 37.57 -7.46 3.31
CA HIS A 98 38.99 -7.70 3.01
C HIS A 98 39.91 -6.49 3.27
N GLY A 99 39.45 -5.53 4.06
CA GLY A 99 40.25 -4.36 4.40
C GLY A 99 41.46 -4.67 5.26
N LYS A 100 42.62 -4.12 4.89
CA LYS A 100 43.87 -4.29 5.65
C LYS A 100 43.77 -3.71 7.06
N ASP A 101 43.00 -2.63 7.22
CA ASP A 101 42.74 -1.95 8.50
C ASP A 101 41.80 -2.76 9.42
N LEU A 102 41.13 -3.78 8.90
CA LEU A 102 40.26 -4.68 9.67
C LEU A 102 40.99 -5.94 10.15
N GLN A 103 42.22 -6.19 9.68
CA GLN A 103 43.01 -7.35 10.08
C GLN A 103 43.77 -7.06 11.38
N PRO A 104 43.65 -7.90 12.42
CA PRO A 104 44.28 -7.68 13.72
C PRO A 104 45.80 -7.93 13.74
N SER A 105 46.42 -8.28 12.61
CA SER A 105 47.78 -8.84 12.54
C SER A 105 48.91 -7.83 12.61
N GLU A 106 48.66 -6.52 12.42
CA GLU A 106 49.71 -5.50 12.57
C GLU A 106 49.62 -4.86 13.96
N ALA A 107 50.60 -5.18 14.81
CA ALA A 107 50.75 -4.56 16.11
C ALA A 107 50.89 -3.03 15.96
N GLY A 108 49.80 -2.30 16.22
CA GLY A 108 49.74 -0.84 16.13
C GLY A 108 48.81 -0.28 15.06
N ALA A 109 48.22 -1.11 14.19
CA ALA A 109 47.19 -0.64 13.26
C ALA A 109 45.95 -0.14 14.05
N PRO A 110 45.35 1.00 13.65
CA PRO A 110 44.10 1.46 14.25
C PRO A 110 43.05 0.36 14.09
N ARG A 111 42.48 -0.12 15.19
CA ARG A 111 41.37 -1.07 15.13
C ARG A 111 40.12 -0.34 14.64
N SER A 112 39.92 -0.30 13.34
CA SER A 112 38.66 0.13 12.74
C SER A 112 37.55 -0.74 13.34
N ARG A 113 36.50 -0.11 13.88
CA ARG A 113 35.34 -0.86 14.35
C ARG A 113 34.65 -1.47 13.13
N LEU A 114 34.27 -2.73 13.22
CA LEU A 114 33.40 -3.33 12.22
C LEU A 114 32.14 -2.45 12.07
N PRO A 115 31.66 -2.23 10.84
CA PRO A 115 30.41 -1.52 10.64
C PRO A 115 29.32 -2.17 11.47
N SER A 116 28.69 -1.41 12.37
CA SER A 116 27.46 -1.86 13.03
C SER A 116 26.30 -1.39 12.19
N TRP A 117 25.72 -2.29 11.42
CA TRP A 117 24.43 -2.06 10.78
C TRP A 117 23.38 -2.73 11.64
N ILE A 118 22.81 -1.96 12.57
CA ILE A 118 21.66 -2.41 13.37
C ILE A 118 20.41 -1.93 12.64
N PRO A 119 19.67 -2.86 12.05
CA PRO A 119 18.55 -2.50 11.23
C PRO A 119 17.29 -2.20 12.05
N GLN A 120 16.52 -1.20 11.63
CA GLN A 120 15.11 -1.09 12.05
C GLN A 120 14.30 -2.07 11.19
N VAL A 121 14.45 -3.37 11.41
CA VAL A 121 13.61 -4.35 10.71
C VAL A 121 12.27 -4.38 11.43
N HIS A 122 11.24 -3.85 10.80
CA HIS A 122 9.89 -4.37 11.01
C HIS A 122 9.64 -5.38 9.89
N ALA A 123 9.61 -6.67 10.23
CA ALA A 123 9.24 -7.70 9.27
C ALA A 123 7.88 -8.28 9.64
N ASN A 124 7.01 -8.38 8.65
CA ASN A 124 5.96 -9.40 8.66
C ASN A 124 6.57 -10.72 8.20
N PHE A 125 5.90 -11.83 8.50
CA PHE A 125 6.31 -13.16 8.02
C PHE A 125 5.13 -13.80 7.32
N PRO A 126 5.30 -14.36 6.11
CA PRO A 126 4.19 -14.97 5.40
C PRO A 126 3.68 -16.16 6.22
N TYR A 127 2.42 -16.14 6.61
CA TYR A 127 1.78 -17.26 7.28
C TYR A 127 0.78 -17.91 6.31
N PRO A 128 0.81 -19.24 6.11
CA PRO A 128 0.00 -19.92 5.08
C PRO A 128 -1.50 -19.60 5.14
N SER A 129 -2.01 -19.26 6.32
CA SER A 129 -3.42 -18.99 6.54
C SER A 129 -3.79 -17.52 6.63
N THR A 130 -2.86 -16.56 6.49
CA THR A 130 -3.21 -15.14 6.55
C THR A 130 -2.67 -14.39 5.35
N SER A 131 -3.56 -13.62 4.74
CA SER A 131 -3.29 -12.90 3.50
C SER A 131 -2.43 -11.64 3.67
N ASN A 132 -2.18 -11.24 4.92
CA ASN A 132 -1.24 -10.20 5.31
C ASN A 132 -1.09 -10.28 6.83
N PRO A 133 -0.11 -10.96 7.42
CA PRO A 133 0.12 -10.85 8.86
C PRO A 133 0.85 -9.54 9.10
N ASP A 134 0.13 -8.42 8.97
CA ASP A 134 0.66 -7.08 9.20
C ASP A 134 1.21 -6.91 10.61
N TYR A 135 1.01 -7.88 11.50
CA TYR A 135 1.51 -7.82 12.86
C TYR A 135 1.62 -9.23 13.46
N MET A 136 2.71 -9.94 13.18
CA MET A 136 3.22 -10.90 14.17
C MET A 136 4.06 -10.11 15.19
N GLN A 137 3.39 -9.33 16.03
CA GLN A 137 3.95 -9.06 17.36
C GLN A 137 3.80 -10.34 18.18
N VAL A 138 4.58 -11.35 17.87
CA VAL A 138 4.90 -12.30 18.93
C VAL A 138 5.95 -11.52 19.73
N PRO A 139 5.69 -11.15 20.99
CA PRO A 139 6.65 -10.41 21.82
C PRO A 139 8.02 -11.11 21.90
N ASP A 140 8.04 -12.41 21.59
CA ASP A 140 9.21 -13.29 21.61
C ASP A 140 9.78 -13.60 20.22
N LEU A 141 9.20 -13.10 19.12
CA LEU A 141 9.81 -13.24 17.80
C LEU A 141 10.95 -12.24 17.70
N HIS A 142 12.13 -12.65 18.15
CA HIS A 142 13.37 -11.95 17.86
C HIS A 142 13.52 -11.92 16.32
N LEU A 143 13.20 -10.75 15.75
CA LEU A 143 13.44 -10.44 14.35
C LEU A 143 14.92 -10.72 14.01
N PRO A 144 15.21 -11.13 12.77
CA PRO A 144 16.48 -11.75 12.39
C PRO A 144 17.70 -10.99 12.90
N GLN A 145 18.74 -11.77 13.19
CA GLN A 145 20.07 -11.31 13.59
C GLN A 145 20.49 -10.12 12.71
N PRO A 146 21.12 -9.07 13.28
CA PRO A 146 21.73 -8.01 12.48
C PRO A 146 22.65 -8.64 11.43
N LEU A 147 22.77 -7.98 10.26
CA LEU A 147 23.67 -8.45 9.22
C LEU A 147 25.04 -8.72 9.82
N LEU A 148 25.54 -9.93 9.67
CA LEU A 148 26.79 -10.33 10.30
C LEU A 148 27.95 -9.78 9.47
N PHE A 149 28.79 -8.94 10.09
CA PHE A 149 30.05 -8.50 9.50
C PHE A 149 31.20 -9.26 10.13
N ARG A 150 32.14 -9.71 9.31
CA ARG A 150 33.41 -10.26 9.79
C ARG A 150 34.57 -9.85 8.88
N PRO A 151 35.78 -9.68 9.42
CA PRO A 151 36.96 -9.59 8.57
C PRO A 151 37.22 -10.95 7.89
N VAL A 152 37.92 -10.93 6.76
CA VAL A 152 38.52 -12.12 6.16
C VAL A 152 39.54 -12.76 7.13
N SER A 153 39.62 -14.08 7.13
CA SER A 153 40.52 -14.88 7.97
C SER A 153 41.47 -15.72 7.11
N GLN A 154 42.66 -16.02 7.61
CA GLN A 154 43.55 -17.00 6.95
C GLN A 154 42.96 -18.43 6.88
N TYR A 155 41.88 -18.68 7.64
CA TYR A 155 41.17 -19.96 7.68
C TYR A 155 39.86 -19.92 6.87
N GLU A 156 39.78 -19.09 5.83
CA GLU A 156 38.61 -19.13 4.94
C GLU A 156 38.42 -20.53 4.34
N PRO A 157 37.21 -21.08 4.36
CA PRO A 157 36.96 -22.45 3.93
C PRO A 157 37.01 -22.64 2.41
N SER A 158 37.00 -21.55 1.64
CA SER A 158 37.02 -21.60 0.16
C SER A 158 38.10 -20.69 -0.41
N GLN A 159 38.76 -21.15 -1.48
CA GLN A 159 39.80 -20.39 -2.18
C GLN A 159 39.30 -19.01 -2.64
N GLU A 160 38.05 -18.90 -3.10
CA GLU A 160 37.44 -17.62 -3.52
C GLU A 160 37.41 -16.58 -2.40
N LEU A 161 37.22 -16.99 -1.14
CA LEU A 161 37.23 -16.07 0.00
C LEU A 161 38.66 -15.80 0.50
N ALA A 162 39.60 -16.72 0.28
CA ALA A 162 41.00 -16.50 0.65
C ALA A 162 41.73 -15.59 -0.35
N ASP A 163 41.45 -15.76 -1.64
CA ASP A 163 42.05 -15.07 -2.77
C ASP A 163 40.96 -14.69 -3.79
N PRO A 164 40.18 -13.62 -3.51
CA PRO A 164 39.01 -13.27 -4.29
C PRO A 164 39.34 -12.69 -5.67
N GLN A 165 38.58 -13.15 -6.67
CA GLN A 165 38.46 -12.43 -7.93
C GLN A 165 37.33 -11.41 -7.81
N TRP A 166 37.67 -10.13 -7.91
CA TRP A 166 36.72 -9.04 -7.69
C TRP A 166 35.83 -8.82 -8.92
N SER A 167 34.54 -9.13 -8.77
CA SER A 167 33.53 -8.76 -9.76
C SER A 167 33.29 -7.24 -9.78
N CYS A 168 33.09 -6.67 -10.98
CA CYS A 168 32.74 -5.26 -11.15
C CYS A 168 31.23 -4.97 -11.08
N HIS A 169 30.41 -6.02 -10.92
CA HIS A 169 29.02 -5.86 -10.48
C HIS A 169 29.00 -5.31 -9.06
N VAL A 170 27.90 -4.66 -8.70
CA VAL A 170 27.76 -3.94 -7.44
C VAL A 170 26.53 -4.48 -6.74
N PRO A 171 26.68 -5.40 -5.78
CA PRO A 171 25.55 -5.87 -5.00
C PRO A 171 24.95 -4.70 -4.25
N MET A 172 23.65 -4.49 -4.44
CA MET A 172 22.87 -3.51 -3.70
C MET A 172 21.97 -4.29 -2.74
N LEU A 173 22.44 -4.47 -1.51
CA LEU A 173 21.71 -5.16 -0.46
C LEU A 173 20.66 -4.22 0.14
N LEU A 174 19.41 -4.49 -0.16
CA LEU A 174 18.27 -3.73 0.31
C LEU A 174 17.74 -4.32 1.60
N GLN A 175 17.60 -3.47 2.60
CA GLN A 175 16.81 -3.76 3.76
C GLN A 175 15.51 -3.01 3.70
N THR A 176 14.43 -3.78 3.75
CA THR A 176 13.08 -3.25 3.58
C THR A 176 12.27 -3.48 4.83
N VAL A 177 11.44 -2.49 5.14
CA VAL A 177 10.37 -2.63 6.11
C VAL A 177 9.21 -3.38 5.45
N TRP A 178 8.64 -4.36 6.15
CA TRP A 178 7.51 -5.18 5.69
C TRP A 178 7.73 -5.89 4.33
N PRO A 179 8.82 -6.68 4.16
CA PRO A 179 9.18 -7.29 2.87
C PRO A 179 8.13 -8.25 2.28
N PHE A 180 7.18 -8.71 3.10
CA PHE A 180 6.10 -9.60 2.66
C PHE A 180 4.76 -8.90 2.53
N ASN A 181 4.69 -7.59 2.79
CA ASN A 181 3.52 -6.79 2.50
C ASN A 181 3.66 -6.19 1.09
N TYR A 182 2.73 -6.56 0.22
CA TYR A 182 2.68 -6.13 -1.17
C TYR A 182 2.68 -4.61 -1.33
N GLY A 183 1.83 -3.91 -0.56
CA GLY A 183 1.70 -2.46 -0.61
C GLY A 183 2.98 -1.75 -0.17
N HIS A 184 3.57 -2.18 0.95
CA HIS A 184 4.84 -1.62 1.42
C HIS A 184 5.99 -1.90 0.46
N THR A 185 6.05 -3.09 -0.15
CA THR A 185 7.10 -3.36 -1.15
C THR A 185 6.95 -2.47 -2.38
N LEU A 186 5.70 -2.24 -2.84
CA LEU A 186 5.43 -1.34 -3.96
C LEU A 186 5.83 0.09 -3.62
N VAL A 187 5.34 0.58 -2.49
CA VAL A 187 5.44 2.00 -2.14
C VAL A 187 6.83 2.36 -1.63
N ASN A 188 7.40 1.52 -0.76
CA ASN A 188 8.70 1.77 -0.15
C ASN A 188 9.82 1.33 -1.10
N THR A 189 9.88 0.03 -1.39
CA THR A 189 11.03 -0.55 -2.09
C THR A 189 11.05 -0.19 -3.57
N ALA A 190 9.92 -0.35 -4.27
CA ALA A 190 9.85 -0.08 -5.69
C ALA A 190 9.96 1.43 -5.98
N GLY A 191 9.29 2.26 -5.16
CA GLY A 191 9.42 3.72 -5.19
C GLY A 191 10.87 4.18 -5.03
N TRP A 192 11.57 3.70 -4.00
CA TRP A 192 12.97 4.05 -3.76
C TRP A 192 13.88 3.55 -4.89
N LEU A 193 13.72 2.31 -5.35
CA LEU A 193 14.53 1.77 -6.46
C LEU A 193 14.34 2.56 -7.76
N TYR A 194 13.12 3.00 -8.05
CA TYR A 194 12.85 3.83 -9.22
C TYR A 194 13.67 5.13 -9.16
N GLU A 195 13.69 5.81 -8.00
CA GLU A 195 14.46 7.03 -7.83
C GLU A 195 15.97 6.79 -8.00
N GLN A 196 16.48 5.72 -7.39
CA GLN A 196 17.92 5.46 -7.37
C GLN A 196 18.45 4.86 -8.67
N LEU A 197 17.65 4.08 -9.41
CA LEU A 197 18.13 3.31 -10.57
C LEU A 197 17.51 3.74 -11.91
N VAL A 198 16.35 4.42 -11.92
CA VAL A 198 15.60 4.70 -13.15
C VAL A 198 15.50 6.19 -13.44
N ALA A 199 15.15 7.00 -12.43
CA ALA A 199 14.73 8.39 -12.60
C ALA A 199 15.86 9.33 -13.05
N THR A 200 17.13 8.98 -12.78
CA THR A 200 18.29 9.83 -13.06
C THR A 200 19.30 9.15 -13.96
N GLN A 201 20.07 9.94 -14.73
CA GLN A 201 21.13 9.40 -15.60
C GLN A 201 22.20 8.66 -14.79
N THR A 202 22.60 9.21 -13.64
CA THR A 202 23.53 8.57 -12.70
C THR A 202 22.99 7.23 -12.18
N GLY A 203 21.69 7.21 -11.85
CA GLY A 203 21.01 5.99 -11.42
C GLY A 203 20.99 4.92 -12.50
N GLN A 204 20.72 5.30 -13.76
CA GLN A 204 20.75 4.38 -14.88
C GLN A 204 22.14 3.79 -15.11
N GLN A 205 23.22 4.57 -14.95
CA GLN A 205 24.59 4.06 -15.00
C GLN A 205 24.89 3.06 -13.87
N LEU A 206 24.37 3.32 -12.66
CA LEU A 206 24.46 2.38 -11.54
C LEU A 206 23.66 1.09 -11.84
N ALA A 207 22.47 1.20 -12.42
CA ALA A 207 21.58 0.09 -12.73
C ALA A 207 22.23 -0.96 -13.67
N GLU A 208 23.10 -0.53 -14.59
CA GLU A 208 23.85 -1.45 -15.47
C GLU A 208 24.77 -2.42 -14.72
N ARG A 209 25.20 -2.04 -13.50
CA ARG A 209 26.11 -2.84 -12.66
C ARG A 209 25.46 -3.38 -11.40
N ALA A 210 24.34 -2.80 -10.98
CA ALA A 210 23.70 -3.09 -9.71
C ALA A 210 23.00 -4.46 -9.72
N VAL A 211 23.41 -5.35 -8.81
CA VAL A 211 22.70 -6.60 -8.53
C VAL A 211 21.88 -6.39 -7.27
N VAL A 212 20.57 -6.17 -7.43
CA VAL A 212 19.68 -5.90 -6.30
C VAL A 212 19.41 -7.19 -5.54
N ALA A 213 19.82 -7.22 -4.27
CA ALA A 213 19.61 -8.34 -3.37
C ALA A 213 18.77 -7.90 -2.17
N MET A 214 17.69 -8.62 -1.88
CA MET A 214 16.83 -8.33 -0.74
C MET A 214 17.33 -9.05 0.51
N HIS A 215 17.50 -8.32 1.62
CA HIS A 215 17.80 -8.90 2.92
C HIS A 215 16.52 -9.47 3.54
N MET A 216 16.21 -10.72 3.20
CA MET A 216 15.03 -11.41 3.71
C MET A 216 15.31 -12.03 5.08
N PRO A 217 14.36 -11.95 6.03
CA PRO A 217 14.48 -12.61 7.32
C PRO A 217 14.82 -14.09 7.20
N TRP A 218 15.83 -14.55 7.96
CA TRP A 218 16.28 -15.95 8.00
C TRP A 218 16.61 -16.57 6.62
N GLY A 219 16.96 -15.75 5.64
CA GLY A 219 17.24 -16.23 4.30
C GLY A 219 16.03 -16.78 3.55
N LEU A 220 14.82 -16.35 3.93
CA LEU A 220 13.60 -16.71 3.22
C LEU A 220 13.63 -16.24 1.75
N ALA A 221 12.96 -17.01 0.89
CA ALA A 221 12.79 -16.64 -0.51
C ALA A 221 11.89 -15.41 -0.67
N LEU A 222 12.02 -14.73 -1.80
CA LEU A 222 11.11 -13.65 -2.18
C LEU A 222 9.71 -14.19 -2.48
N PRO A 223 8.65 -13.48 -2.06
CA PRO A 223 7.32 -13.69 -2.62
C PRO A 223 7.36 -13.60 -4.15
N SER A 224 6.58 -14.44 -4.82
CA SER A 224 6.55 -14.50 -6.29
C SER A 224 6.21 -13.15 -6.93
N TRP A 225 5.33 -12.37 -6.30
CA TRP A 225 4.96 -11.04 -6.75
C TRP A 225 6.07 -9.99 -6.56
N SER A 226 6.99 -10.16 -5.60
CA SER A 226 8.03 -9.15 -5.32
C SER A 226 9.00 -9.02 -6.49
N ARG A 227 9.39 -10.15 -7.12
CA ARG A 227 10.21 -10.10 -8.33
C ARG A 227 9.49 -9.37 -9.45
N LEU A 228 8.22 -9.69 -9.70
CA LEU A 228 7.44 -9.02 -10.73
C LEU A 228 7.36 -7.51 -10.50
N LEU A 229 7.25 -7.08 -9.24
CA LEU A 229 7.13 -5.69 -8.86
C LEU A 229 8.45 -4.90 -8.97
N LEU A 230 9.57 -5.51 -8.59
CA LEU A 230 10.87 -4.83 -8.47
C LEU A 230 11.75 -4.98 -9.72
N GLN A 231 11.53 -6.03 -10.52
CA GLN A 231 12.34 -6.30 -11.71
C GLN A 231 12.35 -5.15 -12.73
N PRO A 232 11.25 -4.39 -12.97
CA PRO A 232 11.28 -3.26 -13.90
C PRO A 232 12.34 -2.20 -13.59
N MET A 233 12.72 -2.05 -12.32
CA MET A 233 13.69 -1.03 -11.87
C MET A 233 15.14 -1.52 -11.93
N ALA A 234 15.38 -2.80 -12.23
CA ALA A 234 16.71 -3.40 -12.23
C ALA A 234 17.05 -4.05 -13.58
N ARG A 235 18.32 -3.98 -13.98
CA ARG A 235 18.83 -4.65 -15.19
C ARG A 235 19.13 -6.12 -14.95
N HIS A 236 19.55 -6.45 -13.74
CA HIS A 236 19.89 -7.81 -13.32
C HIS A 236 18.72 -8.47 -12.58
N PRO A 237 18.63 -9.81 -12.55
CA PRO A 237 17.58 -10.51 -11.80
C PRO A 237 17.57 -10.12 -10.32
N ILE A 238 16.40 -9.79 -9.78
CA ILE A 238 16.22 -9.53 -8.34
C ILE A 238 16.44 -10.83 -7.56
N THR A 239 17.35 -10.77 -6.59
CA THR A 239 17.76 -11.94 -5.78
C THR A 239 17.59 -11.68 -4.28
N THR A 240 17.88 -12.69 -3.44
CA THR A 240 17.99 -12.53 -1.98
C THR A 240 19.44 -12.52 -1.54
N LEU A 241 19.71 -12.04 -0.32
CA LEU A 241 21.02 -12.22 0.31
C LEU A 241 21.40 -13.70 0.45
N ALA A 242 20.43 -14.57 0.77
CA ALA A 242 20.69 -16.00 0.91
C ALA A 242 21.18 -16.61 -0.41
N ASP A 243 20.54 -16.26 -1.53
CA ASP A 243 20.94 -16.68 -2.87
C ASP A 243 22.30 -16.07 -3.25
N LEU A 244 22.48 -14.75 -3.07
CA LEU A 244 23.72 -14.04 -3.39
C LEU A 244 24.94 -14.61 -2.62
N SER A 245 24.73 -15.06 -1.39
CA SER A 245 25.78 -15.58 -0.50
C SER A 245 25.93 -17.11 -0.50
N SER A 246 25.15 -17.81 -1.34
CA SER A 246 25.18 -19.27 -1.45
C SER A 246 26.48 -19.77 -2.08
N ARG A 247 27.06 -20.84 -1.51
CA ARG A 247 28.27 -21.51 -2.03
C ARG A 247 28.03 -22.38 -3.24
N GLU A 248 26.77 -22.73 -3.51
CA GLU A 248 26.38 -23.64 -4.58
C GLU A 248 26.05 -22.90 -5.89
N GLY A 249 26.10 -21.56 -5.88
CA GLY A 249 25.81 -20.73 -7.04
C GLY A 249 26.99 -20.59 -8.02
N THR A 250 26.67 -20.27 -9.27
CA THR A 250 27.68 -19.95 -10.31
C THR A 250 28.03 -18.46 -10.35
N HIS A 251 27.43 -17.64 -9.49
CA HIS A 251 27.69 -16.22 -9.43
C HIS A 251 28.90 -15.91 -8.53
N SER A 252 29.60 -14.82 -8.85
CA SER A 252 30.66 -14.29 -7.98
C SER A 252 30.08 -13.93 -6.62
N ARG A 253 30.80 -14.26 -5.54
CA ARG A 253 30.43 -13.83 -4.18
C ARG A 253 31.28 -12.66 -3.71
N CYS A 254 32.36 -12.36 -4.41
CA CYS A 254 33.30 -11.31 -4.11
C CYS A 254 33.21 -10.16 -5.12
N PHE A 255 33.20 -8.93 -4.61
CA PHE A 255 32.90 -7.72 -5.37
C PHE A 255 33.84 -6.59 -4.98
N ALA A 256 34.25 -5.80 -5.98
CA ALA A 256 35.09 -4.62 -5.75
C ALA A 256 34.37 -3.57 -4.89
N SER A 257 33.05 -3.40 -5.09
CA SER A 257 32.19 -2.56 -4.26
C SER A 257 30.85 -3.25 -4.01
N ALA A 258 30.22 -2.98 -2.87
CA ALA A 258 28.81 -3.27 -2.60
C ALA A 258 28.15 -2.09 -1.89
N LEU A 259 26.83 -2.01 -1.97
CA LEU A 259 26.00 -1.01 -1.33
C LEU A 259 25.07 -1.69 -0.31
N LEU A 260 25.08 -1.21 0.92
CA LEU A 260 24.12 -1.61 1.96
C LEU A 260 23.13 -0.48 2.17
N CYS A 261 21.87 -0.69 1.80
CA CYS A 261 20.87 0.36 1.75
C CYS A 261 19.78 0.14 2.79
N ASP A 262 19.60 1.11 3.67
CA ASP A 262 18.49 1.16 4.62
C ASP A 262 17.35 1.97 4.00
N ILE A 263 16.31 1.30 3.52
CA ILE A 263 15.22 1.97 2.83
C ILE A 263 14.33 2.64 3.88
N PRO A 264 14.14 3.97 3.82
CA PRO A 264 13.26 4.65 4.75
C PRO A 264 11.84 4.08 4.61
N ASP A 265 11.14 3.97 5.74
CA ASP A 265 9.70 3.73 5.67
C ASP A 265 9.02 4.94 5.00
N ILE A 266 7.90 4.73 4.33
CA ILE A 266 7.16 5.78 3.60
C ILE A 266 6.81 6.97 4.49
N TRP A 267 6.67 6.76 5.80
CA TRP A 267 6.43 7.83 6.76
C TRP A 267 7.59 8.83 6.86
N GLY A 268 8.78 8.45 6.38
CA GLY A 268 9.99 9.27 6.35
C GLY A 268 10.12 10.18 5.12
N GLY A 269 9.28 10.07 4.08
CA GLY A 269 9.40 10.95 2.92
C GLY A 269 8.58 10.58 1.68
N VAL A 270 8.64 11.49 0.70
CA VAL A 270 8.04 11.37 -0.64
C VAL A 270 8.84 10.34 -1.42
N LEU A 271 8.31 9.13 -1.55
CA LEU A 271 8.83 8.14 -2.50
C LEU A 271 8.00 8.20 -3.78
N SER A 272 8.68 8.05 -4.91
CA SER A 272 8.10 8.04 -6.27
C SER A 272 7.32 6.76 -6.58
N ALA A 273 6.50 6.29 -5.64
CA ALA A 273 5.75 5.04 -5.71
C ALA A 273 4.81 4.98 -6.91
N TRP A 274 4.14 6.09 -7.22
CA TRP A 274 3.28 6.16 -8.40
C TRP A 274 4.09 6.05 -9.69
N GLN A 275 5.21 6.77 -9.82
CA GLN A 275 6.08 6.69 -11.00
C GLN A 275 6.69 5.28 -11.15
N ALA A 276 7.10 4.66 -10.04
CA ALA A 276 7.56 3.27 -10.02
C ALA A 276 6.48 2.29 -10.51
N ALA A 277 5.23 2.49 -10.08
CA ALA A 277 4.10 1.70 -10.53
C ALA A 277 3.81 1.90 -12.02
N GLN A 278 3.80 3.15 -12.52
CA GLN A 278 3.62 3.42 -13.94
C GLN A 278 4.78 2.87 -14.79
N HIS A 279 6.01 2.94 -14.30
CA HIS A 279 7.16 2.31 -14.95
C HIS A 279 6.98 0.79 -15.09
N SER A 280 6.40 0.16 -14.06
CA SER A 280 6.06 -1.26 -14.09
C SER A 280 4.94 -1.56 -15.09
N VAL A 281 3.90 -0.72 -15.16
CA VAL A 281 2.84 -0.81 -16.18
C VAL A 281 3.43 -0.75 -17.58
N ASP A 282 4.37 0.16 -17.83
CA ASP A 282 5.01 0.30 -19.13
C ASP A 282 5.88 -0.90 -19.47
N HIS A 283 6.66 -1.39 -18.51
CA HIS A 283 7.48 -2.59 -18.66
C HIS A 283 6.65 -3.83 -19.04
N TYR A 284 5.51 -4.03 -18.38
CA TYR A 284 4.64 -5.19 -18.61
C TYR A 284 3.51 -4.96 -19.63
N ARG A 285 3.60 -3.87 -20.42
CA ARG A 285 2.56 -3.51 -21.40
C ARG A 285 2.14 -4.65 -22.32
N PRO A 286 3.06 -5.44 -22.92
CA PRO A 286 2.66 -6.55 -23.77
C PRO A 286 1.84 -7.62 -23.04
N GLN A 287 2.18 -7.94 -21.78
CA GLN A 287 1.50 -8.97 -21.00
C GLN A 287 0.12 -8.49 -20.55
N TRP A 288 0.02 -7.27 -20.03
CA TRP A 288 -1.26 -6.81 -19.49
C TRP A 288 -2.26 -6.42 -20.60
N GLN A 289 -1.81 -6.01 -21.79
CA GLN A 289 -2.70 -5.82 -22.94
C GLN A 289 -3.38 -7.13 -23.37
N GLN A 290 -2.69 -8.27 -23.23
CA GLN A 290 -3.30 -9.59 -23.47
C GLN A 290 -4.30 -9.93 -22.36
N ALA A 291 -3.94 -9.68 -21.10
CA ALA A 291 -4.85 -9.86 -19.97
C ALA A 291 -6.14 -9.03 -20.08
N GLN A 292 -6.05 -7.83 -20.66
CA GLN A 292 -7.18 -6.92 -20.86
C GLN A 292 -8.36 -7.58 -21.60
N LEU A 293 -8.07 -8.51 -22.50
CA LEU A 293 -9.08 -9.24 -23.28
C LEU A 293 -9.88 -10.25 -22.44
N SER A 294 -9.40 -10.60 -21.25
CA SER A 294 -10.02 -11.59 -20.38
C SER A 294 -10.96 -11.01 -19.31
N LEU A 295 -11.04 -9.68 -19.19
CA LEU A 295 -11.86 -9.05 -18.16
C LEU A 295 -13.35 -9.17 -18.48
N SER A 296 -14.08 -9.79 -17.56
CA SER A 296 -15.53 -9.92 -17.63
C SER A 296 -16.21 -8.65 -17.11
N TRP A 297 -16.90 -7.94 -18.01
CA TRP A 297 -17.76 -6.82 -17.64
C TRP A 297 -19.17 -7.34 -17.35
N ALA A 298 -19.81 -6.84 -16.29
CA ALA A 298 -21.20 -7.18 -16.05
C ALA A 298 -22.02 -6.66 -17.23
N GLN A 299 -22.73 -7.57 -17.90
CA GLN A 299 -23.77 -7.15 -18.83
C GLN A 299 -24.91 -6.61 -17.99
N PRO A 300 -25.57 -5.51 -18.39
CA PRO A 300 -26.80 -5.10 -17.74
C PRO A 300 -27.72 -6.31 -17.73
N SER A 301 -28.08 -6.81 -16.54
CA SER A 301 -29.08 -7.85 -16.42
C SER A 301 -30.29 -7.36 -17.22
N PRO A 302 -30.75 -8.09 -18.26
CA PRO A 302 -31.97 -7.75 -18.93
C PRO A 302 -33.05 -7.94 -17.89
N HIS A 303 -33.36 -6.86 -17.16
CA HIS A 303 -34.42 -6.90 -16.18
C HIS A 303 -35.61 -7.51 -16.90
N ILE A 304 -36.09 -8.59 -16.29
CA ILE A 304 -37.26 -9.36 -16.66
C ILE A 304 -38.39 -8.35 -16.82
N VAL A 305 -38.52 -7.79 -18.02
CA VAL A 305 -39.80 -7.34 -18.52
C VAL A 305 -40.49 -8.65 -18.78
N SER A 306 -41.24 -9.12 -17.78
CA SER A 306 -42.09 -10.29 -17.86
C SER A 306 -43.17 -10.04 -18.91
N ASN A 307 -42.77 -10.09 -20.19
CA ASN A 307 -43.66 -10.20 -21.32
C ASN A 307 -43.34 -11.52 -22.02
N ALA A 308 -44.39 -12.31 -22.15
CA ALA A 308 -44.40 -13.69 -22.56
C ALA A 308 -43.72 -13.96 -23.92
N SER A 309 -43.16 -15.17 -24.01
CA SER A 309 -43.04 -16.01 -25.21
C SER A 309 -42.56 -15.34 -26.51
N SER A 310 -41.27 -15.45 -26.79
CA SER A 310 -40.84 -15.80 -28.15
C SER A 310 -39.54 -16.59 -28.12
N SER A 311 -39.64 -17.83 -28.58
CA SER A 311 -38.52 -18.72 -28.89
C SER A 311 -37.82 -18.19 -30.14
N GLY A 312 -36.59 -17.71 -30.01
CA GLY A 312 -35.79 -17.18 -31.12
C GLY A 312 -34.31 -17.47 -30.93
N SER A 313 -33.68 -17.91 -32.01
CA SER A 313 -32.39 -18.58 -32.16
C SER A 313 -31.14 -17.81 -31.69
N GLY A 314 -30.12 -18.60 -31.31
CA GLY A 314 -28.80 -18.19 -30.84
C GLY A 314 -28.07 -17.12 -31.66
N ASP A 315 -27.75 -16.03 -30.98
CA ASP A 315 -26.81 -15.01 -31.43
C ASP A 315 -25.40 -15.31 -30.90
N LYS A 316 -24.44 -15.39 -31.82
CA LYS A 316 -23.01 -15.50 -31.53
C LYS A 316 -22.55 -14.18 -30.91
N ALA A 317 -21.92 -14.25 -29.73
CA ALA A 317 -21.27 -13.11 -29.09
C ALA A 317 -20.24 -12.49 -30.05
N MET A 318 -20.48 -11.24 -30.48
CA MET A 318 -19.50 -10.51 -31.27
C MET A 318 -18.29 -10.12 -30.41
N PRO A 319 -17.07 -10.13 -30.96
CA PRO A 319 -15.89 -9.64 -30.25
C PRO A 319 -16.08 -8.17 -29.87
N MET A 320 -15.90 -7.85 -28.59
CA MET A 320 -15.97 -6.48 -28.09
C MET A 320 -14.87 -5.65 -28.76
N ALA A 321 -15.25 -4.55 -29.41
CA ALA A 321 -14.28 -3.56 -29.88
C ALA A 321 -13.43 -3.08 -28.69
N PRO A 322 -12.12 -2.85 -28.90
CA PRO A 322 -11.26 -2.32 -27.84
C PRO A 322 -11.86 -1.01 -27.30
N PRO A 323 -11.83 -0.80 -25.97
CA PRO A 323 -12.36 0.42 -25.39
C PRO A 323 -11.67 1.63 -26.02
N ALA A 324 -12.47 2.66 -26.34
CA ALA A 324 -11.95 3.93 -26.83
C ALA A 324 -10.87 4.46 -25.89
N ALA A 325 -9.82 5.08 -26.45
CA ALA A 325 -8.77 5.69 -25.66
C ALA A 325 -9.41 6.64 -24.63
N PRO A 326 -8.99 6.57 -23.36
CA PRO A 326 -9.58 7.39 -22.33
C PRO A 326 -9.39 8.87 -22.64
N ALA A 327 -10.38 9.67 -22.24
CA ALA A 327 -10.28 11.12 -22.33
C ALA A 327 -9.04 11.60 -21.54
N PRO A 328 -8.22 12.51 -22.10
CA PRO A 328 -7.11 13.10 -21.36
C PRO A 328 -7.63 13.82 -20.11
N CYS A 329 -6.81 13.87 -19.05
CA CYS A 329 -7.12 14.66 -17.87
C CYS A 329 -7.46 16.11 -18.24
N PRO A 330 -8.55 16.69 -17.72
CA PRO A 330 -8.90 18.09 -17.96
C PRO A 330 -7.73 19.03 -17.64
N ASP A 331 -7.06 18.79 -16.51
CA ASP A 331 -5.93 19.60 -16.04
C ASP A 331 -4.70 19.50 -16.96
N ILE A 332 -4.48 18.37 -17.64
CA ILE A 332 -3.35 18.18 -18.57
C ILE A 332 -3.63 18.92 -19.88
N LEU A 333 -4.88 18.95 -20.34
CA LEU A 333 -5.24 19.64 -21.58
C LEU A 333 -5.15 21.17 -21.44
N GLN A 334 -5.53 21.71 -20.28
CA GLN A 334 -5.48 23.16 -20.05
C GLN A 334 -4.04 23.72 -20.04
N ALA A 335 -3.03 22.89 -19.74
CA ALA A 335 -1.63 23.32 -19.78
C ALA A 335 -1.05 23.42 -21.21
N ALA A 336 -1.73 22.86 -22.22
CA ALA A 336 -1.17 22.71 -23.58
C ALA A 336 -1.79 23.63 -24.63
N GLU A 337 -2.88 24.36 -24.34
CA GLU A 337 -3.53 25.21 -25.35
C GLU A 337 -2.86 26.60 -25.48
N PRO A 338 -2.42 26.99 -26.69
CA PRO A 338 -1.93 28.34 -26.94
C PRO A 338 -3.08 29.36 -26.88
N VAL A 339 -2.92 30.35 -26.01
CA VAL A 339 -3.83 31.50 -25.84
C VAL A 339 -3.98 32.24 -27.19
N GLY A 340 -5.14 32.18 -27.85
CA GLY A 340 -5.37 33.09 -28.97
C GLY A 340 -6.54 32.88 -29.94
N VAL A 341 -7.27 31.76 -29.94
CA VAL A 341 -8.35 31.57 -30.94
C VAL A 341 -9.71 31.39 -30.25
N PRO A 342 -10.67 32.32 -30.42
CA PRO A 342 -12.01 32.16 -29.88
C PRO A 342 -12.69 30.95 -30.53
N ALA A 343 -13.02 29.94 -29.71
CA ALA A 343 -13.66 28.72 -30.18
C ALA A 343 -15.05 29.02 -30.76
N PRO A 344 -15.40 28.48 -31.94
CA PRO A 344 -16.74 28.61 -32.49
C PRO A 344 -17.77 28.02 -31.53
N GLN A 345 -18.90 28.69 -31.35
CA GLN A 345 -20.04 28.24 -30.55
C GLN A 345 -20.63 26.96 -31.17
N GLN A 346 -20.05 25.81 -30.85
CA GLN A 346 -20.60 24.51 -31.22
C GLN A 346 -21.86 24.27 -30.38
N HIS A 347 -22.93 23.85 -31.07
CA HIS A 347 -24.16 23.40 -30.43
C HIS A 347 -23.83 22.43 -29.30
N VAL A 348 -24.40 22.68 -28.12
CA VAL A 348 -24.28 21.84 -26.93
C VAL A 348 -25.00 20.52 -27.19
N GLU A 349 -24.37 19.66 -27.98
CA GLU A 349 -24.73 18.25 -28.06
C GLU A 349 -24.56 17.69 -26.64
N GLN A 350 -25.60 17.04 -26.12
CA GLN A 350 -25.62 16.57 -24.73
C GLN A 350 -24.44 15.63 -24.50
N GLN A 351 -23.40 16.13 -23.85
CA GLN A 351 -22.21 15.36 -23.57
C GLN A 351 -22.59 14.18 -22.67
N ARG A 352 -22.22 12.97 -23.11
CA ARG A 352 -22.43 11.74 -22.36
C ARG A 352 -21.07 11.17 -21.97
N ARG A 353 -20.85 10.93 -20.68
CA ARG A 353 -19.66 10.24 -20.15
C ARG A 353 -20.03 8.86 -19.62
N VAL A 354 -19.22 7.86 -19.96
CA VAL A 354 -19.38 6.48 -19.47
C VAL A 354 -18.17 6.15 -18.61
N TRP A 355 -18.39 5.89 -17.33
CA TRP A 355 -17.36 5.52 -16.37
C TRP A 355 -17.13 4.01 -16.33
N GLN A 356 -15.87 3.57 -16.35
CA GLN A 356 -15.49 2.18 -16.10
C GLN A 356 -15.27 1.98 -14.59
N VAL A 357 -16.24 1.39 -13.91
CA VAL A 357 -16.22 1.15 -12.45
C VAL A 357 -15.88 -0.31 -12.18
N LEU A 358 -14.72 -0.57 -11.57
CA LEU A 358 -14.27 -1.92 -11.24
C LEU A 358 -14.32 -2.16 -9.73
N PHE A 359 -15.00 -3.24 -9.34
CA PHE A 359 -15.06 -3.72 -7.97
C PHE A 359 -14.00 -4.80 -7.77
N GLN A 360 -13.05 -4.51 -6.89
CA GLN A 360 -11.97 -5.42 -6.54
C GLN A 360 -12.45 -6.49 -5.56
N THR A 361 -12.10 -7.75 -5.83
CA THR A 361 -12.28 -8.88 -4.93
C THR A 361 -10.96 -9.56 -4.62
N ARG A 362 -10.97 -10.54 -3.71
CA ARG A 362 -9.77 -11.30 -3.33
C ARG A 362 -9.60 -12.63 -4.07
N GLY A 363 -10.48 -12.95 -5.03
CA GLY A 363 -10.40 -14.18 -5.82
C GLY A 363 -10.21 -15.43 -4.96
N ALA A 364 -9.06 -16.10 -5.11
CA ALA A 364 -8.72 -17.33 -4.38
C ALA A 364 -8.65 -17.18 -2.84
N ASN A 365 -8.49 -15.96 -2.33
CA ASN A 365 -8.53 -15.66 -0.89
C ASN A 365 -9.93 -15.19 -0.44
N ALA A 366 -10.99 -15.74 -1.05
CA ALA A 366 -12.36 -15.42 -0.70
C ALA A 366 -12.63 -15.68 0.80
N GLY A 367 -13.51 -14.86 1.37
CA GLY A 367 -13.99 -14.93 2.75
C GLY A 367 -13.38 -13.92 3.72
N VAL A 368 -12.44 -13.06 3.30
CA VAL A 368 -11.96 -11.93 4.12
C VAL A 368 -11.95 -10.62 3.34
N ARG A 369 -12.37 -9.52 3.98
CA ARG A 369 -12.42 -8.17 3.39
C ARG A 369 -13.21 -8.11 2.08
N GLU A 370 -14.36 -8.77 2.07
CA GLU A 370 -15.25 -8.81 0.91
C GLU A 370 -16.39 -7.80 1.00
N LEU A 371 -16.92 -7.44 -0.18
CA LEU A 371 -18.20 -6.76 -0.31
C LEU A 371 -19.32 -7.81 -0.32
N LEU A 372 -20.06 -7.94 0.79
CA LEU A 372 -21.07 -8.98 1.00
C LEU A 372 -22.25 -8.89 0.02
N ASN A 373 -22.53 -7.69 -0.50
CA ASN A 373 -23.61 -7.41 -1.44
C ASN A 373 -23.09 -7.02 -2.84
N LEU A 374 -21.94 -7.58 -3.25
CA LEU A 374 -21.27 -7.22 -4.51
C LEU A 374 -22.17 -7.32 -5.75
N GLU A 375 -22.94 -8.41 -5.90
CA GLU A 375 -23.83 -8.59 -7.07
C GLU A 375 -24.90 -7.49 -7.15
N GLN A 376 -25.50 -7.14 -6.01
CA GLN A 376 -26.45 -6.02 -5.93
C GLN A 376 -25.80 -4.68 -6.32
N LEU A 377 -24.55 -4.46 -5.90
CA LEU A 377 -23.79 -3.25 -6.25
C LEU A 377 -23.48 -3.19 -7.74
N LEU A 378 -23.08 -4.30 -8.36
CA LEU A 378 -22.82 -4.38 -9.80
C LEU A 378 -24.08 -4.06 -10.61
N ASP A 379 -25.21 -4.68 -10.27
CA ASP A 379 -26.50 -4.42 -10.94
C ASP A 379 -26.94 -2.96 -10.78
N SER A 380 -26.83 -2.42 -9.56
CA SER A 380 -27.23 -1.04 -9.29
C SER A 380 -26.32 -0.03 -9.99
N CYS A 381 -25.03 -0.33 -10.08
CA CYS A 381 -24.02 0.46 -10.76
C CYS A 381 -24.23 0.47 -12.28
N ALA A 382 -24.50 -0.68 -12.90
CA ALA A 382 -24.76 -0.77 -14.34
C ALA A 382 -26.01 0.04 -14.77
N ASN A 383 -26.96 0.22 -13.86
CA ASN A 383 -28.17 1.01 -14.08
C ASN A 383 -28.05 2.49 -13.64
N TRP A 384 -26.90 2.89 -13.11
CA TRP A 384 -26.70 4.25 -12.61
C TRP A 384 -26.68 5.28 -13.74
N LYS A 385 -27.45 6.35 -13.53
CA LYS A 385 -27.49 7.53 -14.39
C LYS A 385 -27.47 8.77 -13.52
N TYR A 386 -26.59 9.69 -13.83
CA TYR A 386 -26.48 10.97 -13.13
C TYR A 386 -26.34 12.09 -14.15
N ARG A 387 -27.19 13.11 -14.04
CA ARG A 387 -27.03 14.34 -14.83
C ARG A 387 -26.43 15.39 -13.91
N ASP A 388 -25.22 15.82 -14.24
CA ASP A 388 -24.61 16.94 -13.54
C ASP A 388 -25.35 18.23 -13.92
N GLU A 389 -25.80 18.97 -12.90
CA GLU A 389 -26.60 20.18 -13.09
C GLU A 389 -25.73 21.34 -13.59
N ALA A 390 -24.44 21.36 -13.24
CA ALA A 390 -23.51 22.42 -13.61
C ALA A 390 -23.08 22.30 -15.09
N SER A 391 -22.63 21.12 -15.52
CA SER A 391 -22.18 20.90 -16.89
C SER A 391 -23.28 20.44 -17.85
N GLY A 392 -24.42 19.96 -17.33
CA GLY A 392 -25.46 19.29 -18.12
C GLY A 392 -25.10 17.88 -18.60
N THR A 393 -23.88 17.41 -18.30
CA THR A 393 -23.34 16.11 -18.73
C THR A 393 -24.15 14.96 -18.17
N LEU A 394 -24.50 13.98 -19.02
CA LEU A 394 -25.10 12.72 -18.59
C LEU A 394 -23.99 11.69 -18.32
N HIS A 395 -23.78 11.37 -17.05
CA HIS A 395 -22.89 10.32 -16.61
C HIS A 395 -23.64 8.99 -16.49
N THR A 396 -23.01 7.92 -16.97
CA THR A 396 -23.45 6.52 -16.84
C THR A 396 -22.25 5.67 -16.47
N ALA A 397 -22.44 4.43 -16.03
CA ALA A 397 -21.34 3.53 -15.72
C ALA A 397 -21.44 2.19 -16.44
N LYS A 398 -20.28 1.60 -16.73
CA LYS A 398 -20.06 0.20 -17.03
C LYS A 398 -19.36 -0.38 -15.81
N CYS A 399 -19.96 -1.39 -15.20
CA CYS A 399 -19.50 -1.91 -13.92
C CYS A 399 -19.03 -3.35 -14.08
N GLY A 400 -17.93 -3.69 -13.43
CA GLY A 400 -17.32 -5.01 -13.55
C GLY A 400 -16.75 -5.48 -12.23
N ARG A 401 -16.66 -6.80 -12.08
CA ARG A 401 -15.91 -7.44 -11.02
C ARG A 401 -14.50 -7.73 -11.51
N TRP A 402 -13.52 -7.55 -10.65
CA TRP A 402 -12.16 -7.99 -10.89
C TRP A 402 -11.67 -8.86 -9.74
N ASP A 403 -11.31 -10.09 -10.09
CA ASP A 403 -10.69 -11.05 -9.17
C ASP A 403 -9.16 -10.99 -9.35
N LEU A 404 -8.41 -10.93 -8.25
CA LEU A 404 -6.95 -10.89 -8.30
C LEU A 404 -6.39 -12.21 -8.86
N MET A 405 -5.90 -12.20 -10.10
CA MET A 405 -5.31 -13.38 -10.78
C MET A 405 -3.80 -13.26 -11.03
N GLY A 406 -3.20 -12.09 -10.79
CA GLY A 406 -1.77 -11.85 -10.96
C GLY A 406 -1.44 -10.37 -11.06
N LEU A 407 -0.14 -10.04 -11.12
CA LEU A 407 0.30 -8.64 -11.27
C LEU A 407 -0.06 -8.04 -12.65
N PRO A 408 0.15 -8.73 -13.79
CA PRO A 408 -0.27 -8.20 -15.08
C PRO A 408 -1.78 -7.96 -15.17
N ASP A 409 -2.60 -8.86 -14.63
CA ASP A 409 -4.05 -8.68 -14.57
C ASP A 409 -4.45 -7.48 -13.70
N ALA A 410 -3.75 -7.27 -12.59
CA ALA A 410 -3.93 -6.10 -11.74
C ALA A 410 -3.60 -4.79 -12.45
N MET A 411 -2.49 -4.76 -13.21
CA MET A 411 -2.13 -3.62 -14.04
C MET A 411 -3.19 -3.36 -15.12
N ALA A 412 -3.65 -4.41 -15.81
CA ALA A 412 -4.70 -4.29 -16.83
C ALA A 412 -6.01 -3.73 -16.24
N ALA A 413 -6.47 -4.27 -15.11
CA ALA A 413 -7.68 -3.81 -14.44
C ALA A 413 -7.55 -2.35 -13.97
N ALA A 414 -6.44 -2.00 -13.32
CA ALA A 414 -6.20 -0.63 -12.85
C ALA A 414 -6.09 0.38 -14.00
N GLN A 415 -5.43 0.01 -15.11
CA GLN A 415 -5.32 0.86 -16.30
C GLN A 415 -6.65 1.02 -17.03
N LEU A 416 -7.59 0.09 -16.88
CA LEU A 416 -8.93 0.23 -17.45
C LEU A 416 -9.90 1.03 -16.58
N ALA A 417 -9.75 0.96 -15.27
CA ALA A 417 -10.66 1.60 -14.33
C ALA A 417 -10.57 3.14 -14.42
N ASP A 418 -11.73 3.78 -14.58
CA ASP A 418 -11.87 5.19 -14.22
C ASP A 418 -12.17 5.31 -12.71
N VAL A 419 -12.87 4.32 -12.16
CA VAL A 419 -13.14 4.20 -10.72
C VAL A 419 -12.82 2.78 -10.26
N MET A 420 -11.97 2.64 -9.24
CA MET A 420 -11.75 1.35 -8.57
C MET A 420 -12.40 1.38 -7.19
N VAL A 421 -13.21 0.37 -6.88
CA VAL A 421 -13.89 0.23 -5.58
C VAL A 421 -13.32 -1.01 -4.89
N GLY A 422 -12.83 -0.88 -3.66
CA GLY A 422 -12.28 -2.01 -2.91
C GLY A 422 -12.35 -1.81 -1.41
N VAL A 423 -12.24 -2.90 -0.66
CA VAL A 423 -12.20 -2.86 0.81
C VAL A 423 -10.76 -2.56 1.25
N HIS A 424 -10.58 -1.85 2.36
CA HIS A 424 -9.26 -1.53 2.89
C HIS A 424 -8.38 -2.81 2.95
N GLY A 425 -7.19 -2.74 2.37
CA GLY A 425 -6.25 -3.85 2.34
C GLY A 425 -6.66 -5.05 1.47
N SER A 426 -7.74 -4.97 0.66
CA SER A 426 -8.10 -5.99 -0.35
C SER A 426 -7.23 -5.87 -1.62
N ASN A 427 -5.93 -5.62 -1.46
CA ASN A 427 -4.98 -5.23 -2.51
C ASN A 427 -5.29 -3.86 -3.14
N ILE A 428 -5.86 -2.94 -2.36
CA ILE A 428 -6.14 -1.57 -2.81
C ILE A 428 -4.86 -0.83 -3.21
N ALA A 429 -3.67 -1.29 -2.80
CA ALA A 429 -2.37 -0.81 -3.30
C ALA A 429 -2.22 -0.90 -4.83
N ASN A 430 -3.02 -1.71 -5.52
CA ASN A 430 -3.07 -1.71 -6.99
C ASN A 430 -3.58 -0.38 -7.58
N LEU A 431 -4.13 0.52 -6.75
CA LEU A 431 -4.47 1.89 -7.13
C LEU A 431 -3.28 2.62 -7.77
N PHE A 432 -2.03 2.30 -7.40
CA PHE A 432 -0.85 2.97 -7.95
C PHE A 432 -0.66 2.70 -9.45
N PHE A 433 -1.24 1.62 -9.96
CA PHE A 433 -1.26 1.32 -11.39
C PHE A 433 -2.44 1.97 -12.12
N MET A 434 -3.28 2.76 -11.46
CA MET A 434 -4.34 3.49 -12.16
C MET A 434 -3.75 4.62 -13.00
N ARG A 435 -4.49 5.01 -14.04
CA ARG A 435 -4.18 6.18 -14.85
C ARG A 435 -4.29 7.46 -14.02
N PRO A 436 -3.58 8.54 -14.41
CA PRO A 436 -3.87 9.87 -13.88
C PRO A 436 -5.35 10.23 -13.99
N CYS A 437 -5.85 10.97 -13.02
CA CYS A 437 -7.22 11.49 -12.93
C CYS A 437 -8.31 10.43 -12.75
N SER A 438 -7.93 9.17 -12.53
CA SER A 438 -8.86 8.14 -12.05
C SER A 438 -9.17 8.36 -10.56
N SER A 439 -10.20 7.66 -10.08
CA SER A 439 -10.64 7.72 -8.69
C SER A 439 -10.61 6.35 -8.02
N VAL A 440 -10.26 6.32 -6.74
CA VAL A 440 -10.37 5.11 -5.90
C VAL A 440 -11.42 5.35 -4.82
N VAL A 441 -12.27 4.37 -4.59
CA VAL A 441 -13.22 4.31 -3.47
C VAL A 441 -12.77 3.20 -2.53
N GLU A 442 -12.25 3.59 -1.39
CA GLU A 442 -11.77 2.69 -0.35
C GLU A 442 -12.82 2.51 0.75
N VAL A 443 -13.31 1.29 0.91
CA VAL A 443 -14.28 0.92 1.94
C VAL A 443 -13.54 0.43 3.18
N MET A 444 -13.61 1.21 4.25
CA MET A 444 -12.98 0.90 5.55
C MET A 444 -14.01 0.34 6.51
N HIS A 445 -13.70 -0.76 7.17
CA HIS A 445 -14.54 -1.35 8.21
C HIS A 445 -14.49 -0.52 9.52
N PRO A 446 -15.38 -0.81 10.49
CA PRO A 446 -15.37 -0.13 11.78
C PRO A 446 -14.00 -0.23 12.45
N GLU A 447 -13.65 0.83 13.19
CA GLU A 447 -12.44 0.91 14.03
C GLU A 447 -11.10 1.01 13.28
N PHE A 448 -11.10 0.97 11.94
CA PHE A 448 -9.89 1.13 11.10
C PHE A 448 -9.84 2.46 10.34
N GLN A 449 -10.80 3.33 10.66
CA GLN A 449 -11.04 4.62 10.05
C GLN A 449 -9.95 5.65 10.37
N GLY A 450 -9.17 5.41 11.43
CA GLY A 450 -8.03 6.26 11.79
C GLY A 450 -6.79 6.02 10.94
N SER A 451 -6.76 4.96 10.13
CA SER A 451 -5.53 4.56 9.46
C SER A 451 -5.28 5.36 8.18
N ASN A 452 -6.31 5.74 7.39
CA ASN A 452 -6.22 6.50 6.13
C ASN A 452 -4.92 6.24 5.31
N LEU A 453 -4.39 5.01 5.38
CA LEU A 453 -2.98 4.76 5.05
C LEU A 453 -2.76 5.00 3.57
N HIS A 454 -3.65 4.46 2.74
CA HIS A 454 -3.56 4.63 1.29
C HIS A 454 -3.81 6.07 0.86
N HIS A 455 -4.68 6.82 1.55
CA HIS A 455 -4.81 8.26 1.30
C HIS A 455 -3.50 8.99 1.60
N ALA A 456 -2.87 8.70 2.74
CA ALA A 456 -1.58 9.27 3.09
C ALA A 456 -0.50 8.87 2.07
N TRP A 457 -0.46 7.61 1.63
CA TRP A 457 0.49 7.14 0.63
C TRP A 457 0.30 7.82 -0.72
N LEU A 458 -0.94 8.02 -1.17
CA LEU A 458 -1.26 8.78 -2.38
C LEU A 458 -0.78 10.23 -2.27
N GLN A 459 -1.01 10.88 -1.13
CA GLN A 459 -0.54 12.24 -0.89
C GLN A 459 0.98 12.33 -0.87
N TYR A 460 1.66 11.43 -0.16
CA TYR A 460 3.12 11.41 -0.06
C TYR A 460 3.80 11.06 -1.38
N SER A 461 3.17 10.27 -2.24
CA SER A 461 3.74 9.92 -3.56
C SER A 461 3.36 10.90 -4.67
N HIS A 462 2.59 11.96 -4.35
CA HIS A 462 2.01 12.88 -5.33
C HIS A 462 1.27 12.16 -6.47
N ALA A 463 0.63 11.03 -6.15
CA ALA A 463 -0.12 10.26 -7.13
C ALA A 463 -1.30 11.10 -7.65
N PRO A 464 -1.46 11.28 -8.97
CA PRO A 464 -2.54 12.06 -9.57
C PRO A 464 -3.85 11.25 -9.60
N ILE A 465 -4.28 10.73 -8.45
CA ILE A 465 -5.47 9.88 -8.28
C ILE A 465 -6.32 10.47 -7.16
N ASN A 466 -7.63 10.54 -7.39
CA ASN A 466 -8.58 11.08 -6.42
C ASN A 466 -9.03 9.97 -5.46
N TRP A 467 -8.84 10.16 -4.15
CA TRP A 467 -9.18 9.16 -3.14
C TRP A 467 -10.49 9.51 -2.41
N PHE A 468 -11.39 8.53 -2.35
CA PHE A 468 -12.65 8.65 -1.63
C PHE A 468 -12.75 7.53 -0.59
N GLY A 469 -12.93 7.90 0.68
CA GLY A 469 -13.08 6.97 1.78
C GLY A 469 -14.53 6.74 2.16
N LEU A 470 -14.91 5.48 2.36
CA LEU A 470 -16.19 5.06 2.93
C LEU A 470 -15.95 4.33 4.23
N ALA A 471 -16.08 5.03 5.35
CA ALA A 471 -15.89 4.51 6.70
C ALA A 471 -17.20 3.86 7.21
N ILE A 472 -17.30 2.53 7.13
CA ILE A 472 -18.39 1.78 7.73
C ILE A 472 -18.26 1.89 9.26
N ILE A 473 -19.12 2.70 9.89
CA ILE A 473 -19.17 2.83 11.36
C ILE A 473 -20.20 1.88 11.98
N ASP A 474 -21.12 1.35 11.18
CA ASP A 474 -22.15 0.44 11.64
C ASP A 474 -21.69 -1.01 11.66
N SER A 475 -21.70 -1.62 12.84
CA SER A 475 -21.32 -3.00 13.02
C SER A 475 -22.30 -3.99 12.38
N HIS A 476 -23.57 -3.63 12.15
CA HIS A 476 -24.54 -4.47 11.45
C HIS A 476 -24.22 -4.65 9.96
N LEU A 477 -23.51 -3.68 9.37
CA LEU A 477 -23.03 -3.76 7.99
C LEU A 477 -21.71 -4.53 7.89
N THR A 478 -21.31 -5.26 8.93
CA THR A 478 -20.04 -5.99 8.94
C THR A 478 -20.19 -7.41 9.47
N GLN A 479 -19.50 -8.35 8.84
CA GLN A 479 -19.47 -9.75 9.25
C GLN A 479 -18.03 -10.22 9.47
N PRO A 480 -17.78 -11.10 10.47
CA PRO A 480 -16.49 -11.73 10.62
C PRO A 480 -16.04 -12.44 9.35
N GLY A 481 -14.83 -12.17 8.88
CA GLY A 481 -14.22 -12.95 7.80
C GLY A 481 -13.77 -14.33 8.27
N ILE A 482 -13.40 -15.21 7.34
CA ILE A 482 -13.05 -16.60 7.65
C ILE A 482 -11.86 -16.73 8.62
N HIS A 483 -10.90 -15.78 8.60
CA HIS A 483 -9.79 -15.77 9.56
C HIS A 483 -10.28 -15.44 10.98
N GLU A 484 -11.10 -14.42 11.12
CA GLU A 484 -11.69 -14.04 12.40
C GLU A 484 -12.59 -15.16 12.96
N GLN A 485 -13.39 -15.80 12.09
CA GLN A 485 -14.22 -16.95 12.47
C GLN A 485 -13.37 -18.11 13.00
N ARG A 486 -12.25 -18.43 12.34
CA ARG A 486 -11.34 -19.50 12.79
C ARG A 486 -10.68 -19.18 14.13
N GLN A 487 -10.25 -17.94 14.34
CA GLN A 487 -9.66 -17.51 15.62
C GLN A 487 -10.68 -17.62 16.76
N ARG A 488 -11.90 -17.10 16.54
CA ARG A 488 -13.02 -17.24 17.49
C ARG A 488 -13.32 -18.70 17.79
N ALA A 489 -13.37 -19.57 16.78
CA ALA A 489 -13.61 -21.01 16.95
C ALA A 489 -12.48 -21.71 17.72
N ALA A 490 -11.25 -21.22 17.64
CA ALA A 490 -10.10 -21.72 18.41
C ALA A 490 -10.08 -21.21 19.86
N GLY A 491 -11.09 -20.45 20.31
CA GLY A 491 -11.11 -19.83 21.63
C GLY A 491 -10.05 -18.75 21.81
N GLN A 492 -9.47 -18.27 20.72
CA GLN A 492 -8.54 -17.15 20.75
C GLN A 492 -9.36 -15.87 20.91
N GLU A 493 -9.40 -15.33 22.12
CA GLU A 493 -9.91 -13.99 22.35
C GLU A 493 -9.09 -12.98 21.52
N PRO A 494 -9.73 -11.90 21.02
CA PRO A 494 -9.00 -10.79 20.44
C PRO A 494 -7.93 -10.35 21.43
N TYR A 495 -6.66 -10.54 21.07
CA TYR A 495 -5.56 -10.12 21.92
C TYR A 495 -5.80 -8.65 22.27
N HIS A 496 -5.76 -8.29 23.56
CA HIS A 496 -6.24 -6.99 24.04
C HIS A 496 -5.50 -5.75 23.47
N GLY A 497 -4.46 -5.94 22.65
CA GLY A 497 -3.81 -4.91 21.83
C GLY A 497 -3.96 -5.07 20.30
N SER A 498 -4.65 -6.11 19.83
CA SER A 498 -4.82 -6.50 18.42
C SER A 498 -6.26 -6.41 17.91
N VAL A 499 -7.18 -5.75 18.65
CA VAL A 499 -8.54 -5.47 18.17
C VAL A 499 -8.53 -4.88 16.74
N PRO A 500 -7.60 -3.97 16.38
CA PRO A 500 -7.51 -3.50 14.99
C PRO A 500 -7.19 -4.60 13.97
N ALA A 501 -6.40 -5.61 14.34
CA ALA A 501 -5.98 -6.67 13.42
C ALA A 501 -7.09 -7.69 13.12
N MET A 502 -7.98 -7.99 14.09
CA MET A 502 -9.14 -8.84 13.85
C MET A 502 -10.22 -8.12 13.05
N MET A 503 -10.50 -6.86 13.41
CA MET A 503 -11.48 -6.05 12.68
C MET A 503 -11.08 -5.86 11.22
N ARG A 504 -9.77 -5.80 10.96
CA ARG A 504 -9.18 -5.72 9.61
C ARG A 504 -9.63 -6.81 8.65
N ASP A 505 -9.94 -8.00 9.12
CA ASP A 505 -10.29 -9.12 8.25
C ASP A 505 -11.81 -9.29 8.06
N ARG A 506 -12.61 -8.29 8.47
CA ARG A 506 -14.07 -8.31 8.33
C ARG A 506 -14.55 -8.05 6.90
N ASN A 507 -15.63 -8.73 6.56
CA ASN A 507 -16.40 -8.45 5.35
C ASN A 507 -17.39 -7.33 5.63
N VAL A 508 -17.73 -6.56 4.61
CA VAL A 508 -18.59 -5.37 4.73
C VAL A 508 -19.73 -5.42 3.73
N GLU A 509 -20.91 -4.99 4.15
CA GLU A 509 -22.02 -4.65 3.27
C GLU A 509 -21.95 -3.16 2.97
N LEU A 510 -21.93 -2.79 1.69
CA LEU A 510 -21.87 -1.39 1.28
C LEU A 510 -23.25 -0.95 0.76
N PRO A 511 -23.95 -0.04 1.45
CA PRO A 511 -25.24 0.44 0.97
C PRO A 511 -25.10 1.19 -0.38
N TRP A 512 -25.86 0.78 -1.39
CA TRP A 512 -25.81 1.39 -2.73
C TRP A 512 -26.03 2.91 -2.70
N GLY A 513 -26.95 3.40 -1.87
CA GLY A 513 -27.24 4.84 -1.76
C GLY A 513 -26.01 5.69 -1.40
N VAL A 514 -25.12 5.13 -0.59
CA VAL A 514 -23.85 5.78 -0.20
C VAL A 514 -22.86 5.75 -1.35
N LEU A 515 -22.63 4.58 -1.96
CA LEU A 515 -21.71 4.46 -3.09
C LEU A 515 -22.14 5.35 -4.25
N ARG A 516 -23.44 5.38 -4.56
CA ARG A 516 -24.03 6.28 -5.55
C ARG A 516 -23.66 7.74 -5.27
N GLY A 517 -23.79 8.21 -4.02
CA GLY A 517 -23.44 9.58 -3.66
C GLY A 517 -21.97 9.91 -3.93
N VAL A 518 -21.06 8.99 -3.65
CA VAL A 518 -19.64 9.14 -3.98
C VAL A 518 -19.38 9.10 -5.49
N LEU A 519 -20.05 8.23 -6.24
CA LEU A 519 -19.96 8.22 -7.71
C LEU A 519 -20.45 9.53 -8.34
N GLU A 520 -21.48 10.16 -7.77
CA GLU A 520 -21.95 11.49 -8.19
C GLU A 520 -20.90 12.58 -7.88
N GLN A 521 -20.19 12.50 -6.74
CA GLN A 521 -19.07 13.41 -6.44
C GLN A 521 -17.89 13.20 -7.40
N ILE A 522 -17.51 11.96 -7.67
CA ILE A 522 -16.47 11.61 -8.66
C ILE A 522 -16.85 12.18 -10.03
N ALA A 523 -18.12 12.06 -10.42
CA ALA A 523 -18.60 12.59 -11.69
C ALA A 523 -18.47 14.11 -11.78
N ARG A 524 -18.76 14.83 -10.68
CA ARG A 524 -18.58 16.29 -10.62
C ARG A 524 -17.11 16.70 -10.70
N VAL A 525 -16.26 16.08 -9.87
CA VAL A 525 -14.80 16.30 -9.88
C VAL A 525 -14.22 15.99 -11.26
N ASN A 526 -14.78 15.00 -11.95
CA ASN A 526 -14.51 14.69 -13.35
C ASN A 526 -13.03 14.43 -13.70
N GLY A 527 -12.22 14.11 -12.68
CA GLY A 527 -10.77 13.92 -12.78
C GLY A 527 -9.92 15.17 -12.51
N SER A 528 -10.51 16.32 -12.18
CA SER A 528 -9.76 17.52 -11.80
C SER A 528 -9.14 17.37 -10.41
N SER A 529 -7.83 17.55 -10.34
CA SER A 529 -7.06 17.52 -9.09
C SER A 529 -7.40 18.71 -8.20
N GLN A 530 -7.66 19.88 -8.80
CA GLN A 530 -8.02 21.09 -8.07
C GLN A 530 -9.39 20.92 -7.39
N GLU A 531 -10.41 20.52 -8.14
CA GLU A 531 -11.76 20.32 -7.59
C GLU A 531 -11.76 19.24 -6.50
N TYR A 532 -10.97 18.17 -6.69
CA TYR A 532 -10.78 17.15 -5.67
C TYR A 532 -10.14 17.72 -4.39
N GLN A 533 -9.07 18.52 -4.51
CA GLN A 533 -8.42 19.15 -3.36
C GLN A 533 -9.38 20.07 -2.58
N GLU A 534 -10.23 20.83 -3.28
CA GLU A 534 -11.25 21.67 -2.65
C GLU A 534 -12.34 20.84 -1.94
N LEU A 535 -12.72 19.70 -2.53
CA LEU A 535 -13.64 18.74 -1.92
C LEU A 535 -13.01 18.09 -0.66
N ALA A 536 -11.75 17.67 -0.75
CA ALA A 536 -11.00 17.04 0.34
C ALA A 536 -10.68 18.01 1.48
N ALA A 537 -10.38 19.28 1.18
CA ALA A 537 -10.17 20.33 2.19
C ALA A 537 -11.40 20.57 3.06
N ARG A 538 -12.60 20.27 2.54
CA ARG A 538 -13.88 20.31 3.27
C ARG A 538 -14.21 18.99 3.98
N GLY A 539 -13.35 17.97 3.86
CA GLY A 539 -13.57 16.63 4.41
C GLY A 539 -14.68 15.84 3.71
N ALA A 540 -15.15 16.29 2.54
CA ALA A 540 -16.26 15.67 1.83
C ALA A 540 -15.86 14.40 1.06
N ASN A 541 -14.55 14.11 0.97
CA ASN A 541 -14.01 12.90 0.34
C ASN A 541 -14.05 11.68 1.29
N LEU A 542 -14.42 11.87 2.57
CA LEU A 542 -14.58 10.81 3.55
C LEU A 542 -16.02 10.79 4.06
N VAL A 543 -16.73 9.68 3.84
CA VAL A 543 -18.12 9.50 4.27
C VAL A 543 -18.19 8.43 5.35
N ASN A 544 -18.78 8.76 6.50
CA ASN A 544 -19.11 7.79 7.54
C ASN A 544 -20.46 7.15 7.23
N VAL A 545 -20.52 5.83 7.24
CA VAL A 545 -21.69 5.05 6.80
C VAL A 545 -22.37 4.39 8.00
N SER A 546 -23.64 4.76 8.26
CA SER A 546 -24.46 4.18 9.35
C SER A 546 -25.82 3.66 8.87
N SER A 547 -26.39 2.62 9.52
CA SER A 547 -27.70 2.04 9.16
C SER A 547 -28.86 3.03 9.29
N LEU A 548 -28.74 4.03 10.17
CA LEU A 548 -29.75 5.07 10.38
C LEU A 548 -30.02 5.92 9.12
N GLU A 549 -29.13 5.87 8.12
CA GLU A 549 -29.28 6.61 6.86
C GLU A 549 -30.19 5.91 5.84
N GLN A 550 -30.56 4.64 6.04
CA GLN A 550 -31.39 3.88 5.10
C GLN A 550 -32.90 4.21 5.15
N GLY A 551 -33.36 5.00 6.13
CA GLY A 551 -34.74 5.45 6.21
C GLY A 551 -35.10 6.45 5.10
N SER A 552 -36.12 6.13 4.30
CA SER A 552 -36.63 6.86 3.11
C SER A 552 -36.89 8.38 3.27
N GLY A 553 -36.82 8.93 4.48
CA GLY A 553 -36.85 10.38 4.73
C GLY A 553 -35.52 11.11 4.47
N HIS A 554 -34.38 10.41 4.39
CA HIS A 554 -33.05 11.03 4.43
C HIS A 554 -32.43 11.42 3.08
N GLN A 555 -32.99 10.98 1.93
CA GLN A 555 -32.61 11.57 0.63
C GLN A 555 -32.76 13.09 0.63
N ARG A 556 -33.69 13.65 1.43
CA ARG A 556 -33.85 15.10 1.62
C ARG A 556 -32.84 15.73 2.58
N SER A 557 -32.30 14.99 3.53
CA SER A 557 -31.34 15.50 4.53
C SER A 557 -29.91 15.48 4.01
N VAL A 558 -29.51 14.43 3.28
CA VAL A 558 -28.24 14.40 2.55
C VAL A 558 -28.27 15.45 1.44
N ARG A 559 -29.38 15.58 0.67
CA ARG A 559 -29.56 16.73 -0.22
C ARG A 559 -29.52 18.07 0.51
N ARG A 560 -30.14 18.24 1.67
CA ARG A 560 -30.11 19.52 2.40
C ARG A 560 -28.73 19.85 2.95
N ARG A 561 -27.97 18.89 3.48
CA ARG A 561 -26.57 19.14 3.87
C ARG A 561 -25.67 19.37 2.66
N MET A 562 -25.97 18.74 1.51
CA MET A 562 -25.22 18.94 0.25
C MET A 562 -25.68 20.15 -0.59
N GLN A 563 -26.85 20.74 -0.33
CA GLN A 563 -27.35 21.97 -0.98
C GLN A 563 -27.10 23.23 -0.13
N ILE A 564 -26.76 23.07 1.14
CA ILE A 564 -26.22 24.14 2.00
C ILE A 564 -24.69 24.27 1.79
N ILE A 565 -24.08 23.31 1.10
CA ILE A 565 -22.71 23.32 0.53
C ILE A 565 -22.81 23.75 -0.92
#